data_AF-A0A661UK66-F1
#
_entry.id   AF-A0A661UK66-F1
#
_cell.length_a   1.000
_cell.length_b   1.000
_cell.length_c   1.000
_cell.angle_alpha   90.00
_cell.angle_beta   90.00
_cell.angle_gamma   90.00
#
_symmetry.space_group_name_H-M   'P 1'
#
loop_
_entity.id
_entity.type
_entity.pdbx_description
1 polymer ?
#
loop_
_entity_poly.entity_id
_entity_poly.type
_entity_poly.pdbx_seq_one_letter_code
_entity_poly.pdbx_strand_id
1 'polypeptide(L)'
;MKLVKTQDGSFTVFNEIANEHYHSISGALEEAFEKHVNAIGVEDGFRILDFCFGLGYNSIAATKDHGNLQIIGLENDIEIVRSIRSLKVPEIIKTEFDAFRDLAAKLEITDKNNNTIKLIIGDALQTIDKLPDNSFDRVFFDPFSPGKQPEMWS
;
A
#
# COMPACT_ATOMS: atom_id res chain seq x y z
N MET A 1 -12.69 4.55 12.01
CA MET A 1 -11.45 5.12 11.45
C MET A 1 -11.56 6.64 11.42
N LYS A 2 -10.54 7.35 11.91
CA LYS A 2 -10.44 8.81 11.81
C LYS A 2 -9.27 9.15 10.90
N LEU A 3 -9.55 9.85 9.80
CA LEU A 3 -8.52 10.38 8.91
C LEU A 3 -7.77 11.53 9.60
N VAL A 4 -6.45 11.51 9.49
CA VAL A 4 -5.53 12.51 10.03
C VAL A 4 -4.77 13.11 8.86
N LYS A 5 -4.83 14.43 8.70
CA LYS A 5 -4.08 15.13 7.65
C LYS A 5 -2.60 15.20 8.05
N THR A 6 -1.71 14.85 7.12
CA THR A 6 -0.25 14.93 7.28
C THR A 6 0.29 16.28 6.81
N GLN A 7 1.58 16.56 7.02
CA GLN A 7 2.19 17.85 6.64
C GLN A 7 2.37 18.01 5.12
N ASP A 8 2.59 16.92 4.39
CA ASP A 8 2.64 16.90 2.91
C ASP A 8 1.25 17.02 2.23
N GLY A 9 0.18 17.16 3.02
CA GLY A 9 -1.20 17.32 2.53
C GLY A 9 -1.92 16.01 2.18
N SER A 10 -1.25 14.86 2.33
CA SER A 10 -1.88 13.55 2.29
C SER A 10 -2.62 13.24 3.61
N PHE A 11 -3.14 12.02 3.73
CA PHE A 11 -3.89 11.58 4.90
C PHE A 11 -3.43 10.21 5.36
N THR A 12 -3.39 10.03 6.68
CA THR A 12 -3.14 8.76 7.35
C THR A 12 -4.35 8.40 8.21
N VAL A 13 -4.37 7.20 8.76
CA VAL A 13 -5.37 6.75 9.74
C VAL A 13 -4.64 6.37 11.02
N PHE A 14 -5.19 6.75 12.17
CA PHE A 14 -4.72 6.23 13.45
C PHE A 14 -5.40 4.89 13.74
N ASN A 15 -4.60 3.85 13.95
CA ASN A 15 -5.06 2.54 14.39
C ASN A 15 -5.05 2.49 15.93
N GLU A 16 -6.21 2.39 16.55
CA GLU A 16 -6.34 2.40 18.02
C GLU A 16 -5.77 1.13 18.68
N ILE A 17 -5.78 0.00 17.96
CA ILE A 17 -5.30 -1.29 18.48
C ILE A 17 -3.76 -1.30 18.50
N ALA A 18 -3.14 -0.92 17.39
CA ALA A 18 -1.68 -0.78 17.30
C ALA A 18 -1.18 0.47 18.06
N ASN A 19 -2.07 1.44 18.34
CA ASN A 19 -1.73 2.75 18.90
C ASN A 19 -0.63 3.44 18.08
N GLU A 20 -0.81 3.44 16.76
CA GLU A 20 0.12 3.93 15.75
C GLU A 20 -0.65 4.41 14.51
N HIS A 21 -0.05 5.30 13.70
CA HIS A 21 -0.62 5.72 12.43
C HIS A 21 -0.15 4.80 11.31
N TYR A 22 -1.00 4.56 10.30
CA TYR A 22 -0.63 3.74 9.12
C TYR A 22 0.55 4.32 8.32
N HIS A 23 0.69 5.64 8.34
CA HIS A 23 1.82 6.37 7.76
C HIS A 23 2.21 7.54 8.67
N SER A 24 3.45 8.01 8.50
CA SER A 24 4.02 9.16 9.20
C SER A 24 3.16 10.41 9.10
N ILE A 25 3.06 11.14 10.21
CA ILE A 25 2.39 12.45 10.25
C ILE A 25 3.16 13.50 9.43
N SER A 26 4.47 13.32 9.21
CA SER A 26 5.24 14.19 8.32
C SER A 26 4.69 14.15 6.89
N GLY A 27 4.33 12.96 6.39
CA GLY A 27 3.77 12.81 5.06
C GLY A 27 3.63 11.35 4.66
N ALA A 28 2.39 10.92 4.35
CA ALA A 28 2.15 9.56 3.87
C ALA A 28 2.60 9.38 2.42
N LEU A 29 2.47 10.43 1.60
CA LEU A 29 2.90 10.40 0.21
C LEU A 29 4.43 10.53 0.10
N GLU A 30 5.03 11.43 0.88
CA GLU A 30 6.48 11.53 0.99
C GLU A 30 7.12 10.21 1.44
N GLU A 31 6.57 9.58 2.48
CA GLU A 31 7.03 8.27 2.96
C GLU A 31 6.95 7.20 1.87
N ALA A 32 5.82 7.09 1.18
CA ALA A 32 5.64 6.11 0.11
C ALA A 32 6.67 6.28 -1.01
N PHE A 33 6.93 7.52 -1.46
CA PHE A 33 7.94 7.75 -2.48
C PHE A 33 9.36 7.49 -1.98
N GLU A 34 9.76 8.12 -0.88
CA GLU A 34 11.18 8.14 -0.48
C GLU A 34 11.63 6.84 0.18
N LYS A 35 10.78 6.22 1.02
CA LYS A 35 11.18 5.03 1.80
C LYS A 35 10.80 3.71 1.12
N HIS A 36 9.85 3.72 0.19
CA HIS A 36 9.39 2.50 -0.46
C HIS A 36 9.74 2.51 -1.95
N VAL A 37 9.15 3.39 -2.76
CA VAL A 37 9.32 3.38 -4.22
C VAL A 37 10.78 3.65 -4.63
N ASN A 38 11.35 4.76 -4.18
CA ASN A 38 12.71 5.18 -4.53
C ASN A 38 13.77 4.32 -3.86
N ALA A 39 13.58 3.97 -2.58
CA ALA A 39 14.56 3.22 -1.79
C ALA A 39 14.89 1.84 -2.37
N ILE A 40 13.91 1.18 -2.98
CA ILE A 40 14.10 -0.15 -3.57
C ILE A 40 14.31 -0.11 -5.09
N GLY A 41 14.27 1.08 -5.69
CA GLY A 41 14.44 1.31 -7.12
C GLY A 41 13.42 0.52 -7.95
N VAL A 42 12.14 0.87 -7.80
CA VAL A 42 11.08 0.28 -8.64
C VAL A 42 11.36 0.56 -10.12
N GLU A 43 11.14 -0.44 -10.97
CA GLU A 43 11.25 -0.32 -12.43
C GLU A 43 10.02 -0.93 -13.09
N ASP A 44 9.80 -0.59 -14.36
CA ASP A 44 8.71 -1.14 -15.16
C ASP A 44 8.74 -2.66 -15.21
N GLY A 45 7.57 -3.29 -15.15
CA GLY A 45 7.43 -4.75 -15.25
C GLY A 45 7.73 -5.52 -13.97
N PHE A 46 8.09 -4.85 -12.87
CA PHE A 46 8.35 -5.53 -11.60
C PHE A 46 7.10 -6.19 -11.01
N ARG A 47 7.32 -7.38 -10.45
CA ARG A 47 6.39 -8.06 -9.55
C ARG A 47 6.71 -7.67 -8.12
N ILE A 48 5.77 -7.03 -7.45
CA ILE A 48 5.99 -6.45 -6.12
C ILE A 48 5.03 -7.10 -5.13
N LEU A 49 5.55 -7.51 -3.97
CA LEU A 49 4.73 -7.84 -2.81
C LEU A 49 4.59 -6.60 -1.94
N ASP A 50 3.36 -6.21 -1.61
CA ASP A 50 3.07 -5.18 -0.60
C ASP A 50 2.54 -5.88 0.66
N PHE A 51 3.42 -6.00 1.65
CA PHE A 51 3.18 -6.71 2.91
C PHE A 51 2.68 -5.69 3.94
N CYS A 52 1.38 -5.78 4.26
CA CYS A 52 0.58 -4.78 5.01
C CYS A 52 0.20 -3.56 4.15
N PHE A 53 -0.69 -3.81 3.17
CA PHE A 53 -1.09 -2.84 2.14
C PHE A 53 -1.72 -1.54 2.67
N GLY A 54 -2.48 -1.61 3.77
CA GLY A 54 -3.08 -0.46 4.44
C GLY A 54 -3.92 0.44 3.52
N LEU A 55 -3.48 1.69 3.39
CA LEU A 55 -4.13 2.73 2.58
C LEU A 55 -3.70 2.68 1.09
N GLY A 56 -2.84 1.74 0.71
CA GLY A 56 -2.38 1.55 -0.66
C GLY A 56 -1.39 2.60 -1.16
N TYR A 57 -0.85 3.46 -0.29
CA TYR A 57 0.06 4.54 -0.72
C TYR A 57 1.30 4.00 -1.43
N ASN A 58 1.98 2.99 -0.89
CA ASN A 58 3.21 2.43 -1.48
C ASN A 58 2.94 1.87 -2.89
N SER A 59 1.93 0.99 -2.99
CA SER A 59 1.52 0.39 -4.26
C SER A 59 1.03 1.41 -5.30
N ILE A 60 0.16 2.35 -4.92
CA ILE A 60 -0.41 3.33 -5.86
C ILE A 60 0.62 4.42 -6.24
N ALA A 61 1.51 4.79 -5.33
CA ALA A 61 2.62 5.70 -5.63
C ALA A 61 3.56 5.08 -6.68
N ALA A 62 3.83 3.77 -6.59
CA ALA A 62 4.64 3.06 -7.57
C ALA A 62 4.06 3.14 -8.99
N THR A 63 2.73 3.19 -9.16
CA THR A 63 2.12 3.26 -10.51
C THR A 63 2.22 4.64 -11.16
N LYS A 64 2.72 5.65 -10.43
CA LYS A 64 2.80 7.02 -10.92
C LYS A 64 3.75 7.18 -12.10
N ASP A 65 4.97 6.67 -11.93
CA ASP A 65 6.08 6.87 -12.86
C ASP A 65 6.53 5.54 -13.50
N HIS A 66 5.79 4.45 -13.26
CA HIS A 66 6.09 3.11 -13.76
C HIS A 66 4.88 2.44 -14.44
N GLY A 67 5.16 1.53 -15.35
CA GLY A 67 4.19 0.73 -16.10
C GLY A 67 4.41 -0.78 -15.98
N ASN A 68 3.42 -1.56 -16.39
CA ASN A 68 3.46 -3.03 -16.39
C ASN A 68 3.72 -3.68 -15.02
N LEU A 69 3.51 -2.96 -13.91
CA LEU A 69 3.71 -3.51 -12.58
C LEU A 69 2.69 -4.60 -12.26
N GLN A 70 3.11 -5.61 -11.50
CA GLN A 70 2.25 -6.67 -10.97
C GLN A 70 2.38 -6.69 -9.45
N ILE A 71 1.46 -6.02 -8.76
CA ILE A 71 1.54 -5.83 -7.31
C ILE A 71 0.53 -6.73 -6.61
N ILE A 72 0.98 -7.52 -5.65
CA ILE A 72 0.14 -8.29 -4.74
C ILE A 72 0.20 -7.64 -3.36
N GLY A 73 -0.91 -7.09 -2.88
CA GLY A 73 -1.06 -6.55 -1.54
C GLY A 73 -1.70 -7.54 -0.57
N LEU A 74 -1.11 -7.70 0.61
CA LEU A 74 -1.66 -8.47 1.72
C LEU A 74 -2.24 -7.51 2.77
N GLU A 75 -3.50 -7.72 3.15
CA GLU A 75 -4.18 -6.88 4.15
C GLU A 75 -5.25 -7.68 4.90
N ASN A 76 -5.33 -7.52 6.22
CA ASN A 76 -6.35 -8.19 7.03
C ASN A 76 -7.59 -7.31 7.28
N ASP A 77 -7.45 -5.99 7.18
CA ASP A 77 -8.52 -5.02 7.41
C ASP A 77 -9.08 -4.51 6.07
N ILE A 78 -10.15 -5.14 5.59
CA ILE A 78 -10.82 -4.66 4.37
C ILE A 78 -11.40 -3.24 4.51
N GLU A 79 -11.68 -2.77 5.74
CA GLU A 79 -12.19 -1.41 5.95
C GLU A 79 -11.12 -0.35 5.70
N ILE A 80 -9.83 -0.61 6.05
CA ILE A 80 -8.76 0.33 5.72
C ILE A 80 -8.63 0.50 4.20
N VAL A 81 -8.72 -0.61 3.45
CA VAL A 81 -8.72 -0.56 1.98
C VAL A 81 -9.96 0.16 1.43
N ARG A 82 -11.15 -0.04 2.03
CA ARG A 82 -12.38 0.67 1.62
C ARG A 82 -12.24 2.19 1.73
N SER A 83 -11.41 2.68 2.64
CA SER A 83 -11.15 4.12 2.79
C SER A 83 -10.49 4.73 1.55
N ILE A 84 -9.78 3.94 0.74
CA ILE A 84 -9.19 4.37 -0.54
C ILE A 84 -10.25 4.96 -1.45
N ARG A 85 -11.51 4.51 -1.38
CA ARG A 85 -12.58 5.04 -2.25
C ARG A 85 -12.85 6.53 -2.07
N SER A 86 -12.68 7.05 -0.85
CA SER A 86 -13.02 8.45 -0.50
C SER A 86 -11.83 9.25 0.03
N LEU A 87 -10.64 8.65 0.08
CA LEU A 87 -9.42 9.28 0.57
C LEU A 87 -9.07 10.52 -0.24
N LYS A 88 -9.00 11.68 0.41
CA LYS A 88 -8.47 12.88 -0.26
C LYS A 88 -6.96 12.73 -0.37
N VAL A 89 -6.41 12.97 -1.55
CA VAL A 89 -4.98 12.86 -1.82
C VAL A 89 -4.48 14.13 -2.52
N PRO A 90 -3.17 14.45 -2.42
CA PRO A 90 -2.58 15.55 -3.17
C PRO A 90 -2.79 15.39 -4.69
N GLU A 91 -2.92 16.50 -5.41
CA GLU A 91 -3.22 16.50 -6.85
C GLU A 91 -2.20 15.69 -7.67
N ILE A 92 -0.93 15.70 -7.24
CA ILE A 92 0.16 15.00 -7.91
C ILE A 92 -0.05 13.48 -8.01
N ILE A 93 -0.85 12.85 -7.13
CA ILE A 93 -1.12 11.40 -7.13
C ILE A 93 -2.61 11.08 -7.37
N LYS A 94 -3.41 12.10 -7.67
CA LYS A 94 -4.86 11.96 -7.75
C LYS A 94 -5.28 11.03 -8.88
N THR A 95 -4.60 11.08 -10.02
CA THR A 95 -4.93 10.25 -11.20
C THR A 95 -4.75 8.76 -10.88
N GLU A 96 -3.68 8.43 -10.18
CA GLU A 96 -3.31 7.08 -9.78
C GLU A 96 -4.32 6.55 -8.75
N PHE A 97 -4.60 7.31 -7.68
CA PHE A 97 -5.62 6.92 -6.71
C PHE A 97 -7.02 6.78 -7.34
N ASP A 98 -7.38 7.64 -8.29
CA ASP A 98 -8.66 7.56 -8.98
C ASP A 98 -8.82 6.26 -9.79
N ALA A 99 -7.73 5.70 -10.32
CA ALA A 99 -7.75 4.40 -11.00
C ALA A 99 -8.06 3.23 -10.04
N PHE A 100 -7.69 3.34 -8.77
CA PHE A 100 -7.78 2.27 -7.77
C PHE A 100 -8.87 2.47 -6.70
N ARG A 101 -9.79 3.45 -6.85
CA ARG A 101 -10.85 3.73 -5.85
C ARG A 101 -11.76 2.55 -5.52
N ASP A 102 -11.98 1.66 -6.48
CA ASP A 102 -12.85 0.50 -6.33
C ASP A 102 -12.10 -0.76 -5.88
N LEU A 103 -10.81 -0.65 -5.50
CA LEU A 103 -9.96 -1.81 -5.24
C LEU A 103 -10.52 -2.72 -4.14
N ALA A 104 -11.06 -2.17 -3.06
CA ALA A 104 -11.70 -2.96 -2.01
C ALA A 104 -12.93 -3.76 -2.48
N ALA A 105 -13.60 -3.33 -3.55
CA ALA A 105 -14.78 -4.01 -4.09
C ALA A 105 -14.41 -5.05 -5.15
N LYS A 106 -13.37 -4.78 -5.95
CA LYS A 106 -12.95 -5.64 -7.07
C LYS A 106 -11.86 -6.64 -6.70
N LEU A 107 -11.08 -6.34 -5.66
CA LEU A 107 -9.87 -7.06 -5.22
C LEU A 107 -8.75 -7.17 -6.26
N GLU A 108 -8.99 -6.79 -7.51
CA GLU A 108 -7.98 -6.73 -8.55
C GLU A 108 -8.38 -5.63 -9.54
N ILE A 109 -7.46 -4.69 -9.82
CA ILE A 109 -7.65 -3.62 -10.79
C ILE A 109 -6.38 -3.49 -11.61
N THR A 110 -6.54 -3.25 -12.91
CA THR A 110 -5.45 -2.84 -13.81
C THR A 110 -5.71 -1.44 -14.34
N ASP A 111 -4.71 -0.56 -14.26
CA ASP A 111 -4.79 0.82 -14.74
C ASP A 111 -4.50 0.92 -16.26
N LYS A 112 -4.46 2.16 -16.76
CA LYS A 112 -4.18 2.45 -18.18
C LYS A 112 -2.73 2.13 -18.63
N ASN A 113 -1.80 2.04 -17.69
CA ASN A 113 -0.38 1.78 -17.91
C ASN A 113 -0.05 0.28 -17.72
N ASN A 114 -1.08 -0.57 -17.65
CA ASN A 114 -0.97 -2.00 -17.40
C ASN A 114 -0.37 -2.35 -16.03
N ASN A 115 -0.52 -1.46 -15.04
CA ASN A 115 -0.19 -1.77 -13.65
C ASN A 115 -1.38 -2.48 -13.02
N THR A 116 -1.16 -3.69 -12.52
CA THR A 116 -2.16 -4.48 -11.81
C THR A 116 -1.89 -4.44 -10.31
N ILE A 117 -2.89 -4.08 -9.51
CA ILE A 117 -2.88 -4.27 -8.06
C ILE A 117 -3.92 -5.32 -7.72
N LYS A 118 -3.48 -6.42 -7.11
CA LYS A 118 -4.30 -7.50 -6.58
C LYS A 118 -4.22 -7.54 -5.06
N LEU A 119 -5.36 -7.60 -4.39
CA LEU A 119 -5.44 -7.75 -2.95
C LEU A 119 -5.79 -9.18 -2.55
N ILE A 120 -5.09 -9.68 -1.55
CA ILE A 120 -5.46 -10.91 -0.86
C ILE A 120 -5.80 -10.54 0.58
N ILE A 121 -7.07 -10.71 0.92
CA ILE A 121 -7.58 -10.35 2.25
C ILE A 121 -7.36 -11.52 3.21
N GLY A 122 -6.62 -11.26 4.29
CA GLY A 122 -6.29 -12.25 5.31
C GLY A 122 -5.08 -11.83 6.14
N ASP A 123 -4.76 -12.65 7.14
CA ASP A 123 -3.53 -12.51 7.92
C ASP A 123 -2.31 -12.65 7.00
N ALA A 124 -1.45 -11.64 6.96
CA ALA A 124 -0.29 -11.61 6.08
C ALA A 124 0.69 -12.77 6.35
N LEU A 125 0.88 -13.16 7.62
CA LEU A 125 1.78 -14.26 8.01
C LEU A 125 1.27 -15.62 7.53
N GLN A 126 -0.05 -15.79 7.38
CA GLN A 126 -0.63 -17.03 6.86
C GLN A 126 -0.82 -17.00 5.35
N THR A 127 -0.97 -15.80 4.78
CA THR A 127 -1.28 -15.62 3.37
C THR A 127 -0.03 -15.71 2.51
N ILE A 128 1.10 -15.24 3.04
CA ILE A 128 2.40 -15.33 2.35
C ILE A 128 2.79 -16.77 2.01
N ASP A 129 2.49 -17.75 2.87
CA ASP A 129 2.74 -19.18 2.64
C ASP A 129 2.00 -19.78 1.43
N LYS A 130 0.96 -19.08 0.94
CA LYS A 130 0.17 -19.52 -0.22
C LYS A 130 0.70 -18.93 -1.53
N LEU A 131 1.64 -17.99 -1.46
CA LEU A 131 2.24 -17.37 -2.62
C LEU A 131 3.35 -18.27 -3.17
N PRO A 132 3.58 -18.27 -4.50
CA PRO A 132 4.64 -19.06 -5.09
C PRO A 132 6.02 -18.52 -4.68
N ASP A 133 6.96 -19.42 -4.43
CA ASP A 133 8.36 -19.07 -4.16
C ASP A 133 8.99 -18.31 -5.33
N ASN A 134 9.95 -17.42 -5.02
CA ASN A 134 10.76 -16.66 -6.00
C ASN A 134 9.91 -15.92 -7.06
N SER A 135 8.75 -15.40 -6.65
CA SER A 135 7.78 -14.77 -7.54
C SER A 135 7.79 -13.25 -7.55
N PHE A 136 8.56 -12.62 -6.67
CA PHE A 136 8.64 -11.16 -6.53
C PHE A 136 10.05 -10.66 -6.77
N ASP A 137 10.13 -9.52 -7.46
CA ASP A 137 11.38 -8.82 -7.73
C ASP A 137 11.71 -7.84 -6.60
N ARG A 138 10.68 -7.31 -5.92
CA ARG A 138 10.77 -6.37 -4.79
C ARG A 138 9.65 -6.59 -3.78
N VAL A 139 9.86 -6.08 -2.56
CA VAL A 139 8.88 -6.13 -1.47
C VAL A 139 8.77 -4.74 -0.83
N PHE A 140 7.55 -4.22 -0.74
CA PHE A 140 7.20 -3.18 0.23
C PHE A 140 6.88 -3.88 1.55
N PHE A 141 7.77 -3.75 2.52
CA PHE A 141 7.58 -4.35 3.84
C PHE A 141 7.25 -3.24 4.83
N ASP A 142 5.96 -3.10 5.16
CA ASP A 142 5.44 -1.96 5.92
C ASP A 142 4.41 -2.35 7.01
N PRO A 143 4.70 -3.35 7.88
CA PRO A 143 3.86 -3.61 9.05
C PRO A 143 4.02 -2.47 10.08
N PHE A 144 3.10 -2.42 11.07
CA PHE A 144 3.30 -1.53 12.22
C PHE A 144 4.64 -1.82 12.92
N SER A 145 5.17 -0.81 13.62
CA SER A 145 6.52 -0.84 14.15
C SER A 145 6.79 -2.07 15.03
N PRO A 146 8.06 -2.52 15.18
CA PRO A 146 8.38 -3.74 15.93
C PRO A 146 7.89 -3.74 17.38
N GLY A 147 7.75 -2.55 18.00
CA GLY A 147 7.19 -2.43 19.35
C GLY A 147 5.67 -2.61 19.42
N LYS A 148 4.95 -2.54 18.29
CA LYS A 148 3.50 -2.66 18.18
C LYS A 148 3.06 -4.02 17.64
N GLN A 149 3.76 -4.55 16.65
CA GLN A 149 3.48 -5.84 16.03
C GLN A 149 4.74 -6.69 15.87
N PRO A 150 5.41 -7.08 16.97
CA PRO A 150 6.68 -7.82 16.91
C PRO A 150 6.61 -9.12 16.10
N GLU A 151 5.44 -9.76 16.05
CA GLU A 151 5.18 -10.97 15.27
C GLU A 151 5.38 -10.80 13.76
N MET A 152 5.28 -9.58 13.25
CA MET A 152 5.52 -9.31 11.83
C MET A 152 7.02 -9.25 11.50
N TRP A 153 7.90 -9.15 12.51
CA TRP A 153 9.35 -8.89 12.36
C TRP A 153 10.23 -10.08 12.76
N SER A 154 9.67 -11.30 12.82
CA SER A 154 10.36 -12.52 13.25
C SER A 154 10.90 -13.36 12.10
#